data_AF-A0A2V5XGI0-F1
#
_entry.id   AF-A0A2V5XGI0-F1
#
_cell.length_a   1.000
_cell.length_b   1.000
_cell.length_c   1.000
_cell.angle_alpha   90.00
_cell.angle_beta   90.00
_cell.angle_gamma   90.00
#
_symmetry.space_group_name_H-M   'P 1'
#
loop_
_entity.id
_entity.type
_entity.pdbx_description
1 polymer ?
#
loop_
_entity_poly.entity_id
_entity_poly.type
_entity_poly.pdbx_seq_one_letter_code
_entity_poly.pdbx_strand_id
1 'polypeptide(L)'
;MLPRVAKEKLAEFCDVFCEQGYFDIEQSKEILTAAKKLGLRLRIHADQMTNSGGAKLAAELKATTADHLEKTDERGIAAMKSARVQPVLLPGSVYALGSTCYPRAREMIEAGLAVVIATDFNPGSSPSPSMPMMLSLACTQMRMSPAEALTASTINAAYTLGRGDKIGSLEPGKLANFSIFDCEDYRELAYWFGFSQADSVYVRGERGWSGGLRPSAKN
;
A
#
# COMPACT_ATOMS: atom_id res chain seq x y z
N MET A 1 -15.93 -20.52 6.59
CA MET A 1 -15.61 -19.75 5.36
C MET A 1 -14.28 -20.17 4.74
N LEU A 2 -13.14 -20.00 5.44
CA LEU A 2 -11.78 -20.20 4.89
C LEU A 2 -11.54 -21.54 4.15
N PRO A 3 -12.00 -22.72 4.64
CA PRO A 3 -11.77 -23.97 3.91
C PRO A 3 -12.37 -24.00 2.51
N ARG A 4 -13.53 -23.36 2.32
CA ARG A 4 -14.19 -23.25 1.00
C ARG A 4 -13.41 -22.30 0.08
N VAL A 5 -13.02 -21.13 0.58
CA VAL A 5 -12.20 -20.14 -0.15
C VAL A 5 -10.90 -20.77 -0.66
N ALA A 6 -10.22 -21.54 0.19
CA ALA A 6 -8.98 -22.23 -0.17
C ALA A 6 -9.22 -23.35 -1.20
N LYS A 7 -10.23 -24.21 -0.96
CA LYS A 7 -10.58 -25.32 -1.87
C LYS A 7 -10.96 -24.82 -3.27
N GLU A 8 -11.73 -23.75 -3.35
CA GLU A 8 -12.22 -23.15 -4.59
C GLU A 8 -11.22 -22.14 -5.19
N LYS A 9 -10.08 -21.88 -4.53
CA LYS A 9 -9.03 -20.93 -4.94
C LYS A 9 -9.56 -19.51 -5.22
N LEU A 10 -10.47 -19.04 -4.38
CA LEU A 10 -11.12 -17.73 -4.55
C LEU A 10 -10.26 -16.56 -4.07
N ALA A 11 -9.19 -16.82 -3.30
CA ALA A 11 -8.30 -15.78 -2.78
C ALA A 11 -6.85 -16.25 -2.74
N GLU A 12 -5.92 -15.31 -2.89
CA GLU A 12 -4.48 -15.53 -2.72
C GLU A 12 -3.99 -15.17 -1.31
N PHE A 13 -4.72 -14.28 -0.63
CA PHE A 13 -4.39 -13.75 0.69
C PHE A 13 -5.60 -13.85 1.63
N CYS A 14 -5.33 -13.92 2.93
CA CYS A 14 -6.26 -13.63 3.99
C CYS A 14 -5.79 -12.38 4.74
N ASP A 15 -6.74 -11.52 5.07
CA ASP A 15 -6.52 -10.28 5.83
C ASP A 15 -7.44 -10.27 7.06
N VAL A 16 -7.10 -9.47 8.06
CA VAL A 16 -7.89 -9.23 9.25
C VAL A 16 -7.69 -7.80 9.74
N PHE A 17 -8.75 -7.21 10.27
CA PHE A 17 -8.68 -5.91 10.93
C PHE A 17 -8.41 -6.09 12.42
N CYS A 18 -7.15 -5.98 12.81
CA CYS A 18 -6.67 -6.16 14.17
C CYS A 18 -6.67 -4.82 14.92
N GLU A 19 -7.73 -4.57 15.67
CA GLU A 19 -7.97 -3.27 16.31
C GLU A 19 -8.90 -3.42 17.53
N GLN A 20 -8.72 -2.54 18.52
CA GLN A 20 -9.57 -2.49 19.70
C GLN A 20 -11.04 -2.24 19.30
N GLY A 21 -11.95 -3.11 19.77
CA GLY A 21 -13.37 -3.05 19.43
C GLY A 21 -13.76 -3.78 18.15
N TYR A 22 -12.78 -4.37 17.44
CA TYR A 22 -12.98 -5.23 16.27
C TYR A 22 -12.45 -6.64 16.58
N PHE A 23 -11.47 -7.15 15.83
CA PHE A 23 -10.76 -8.36 16.21
C PHE A 23 -9.55 -7.99 17.07
N ASP A 24 -9.46 -8.59 18.26
CA ASP A 24 -8.26 -8.46 19.08
C ASP A 24 -7.09 -9.30 18.53
N ILE A 25 -5.94 -9.25 19.21
CA ILE A 25 -4.73 -9.96 18.80
C ILE A 25 -4.92 -11.47 18.75
N GLU A 26 -5.60 -12.06 19.73
CA GLU A 26 -5.77 -13.52 19.82
C GLU A 26 -6.73 -14.01 18.73
N GLN A 27 -7.83 -13.29 18.51
CA GLN A 27 -8.77 -13.56 17.42
C GLN A 27 -8.11 -13.40 16.04
N SER A 28 -7.34 -12.32 15.85
CA SER A 28 -6.58 -12.08 14.61
C SER A 28 -5.57 -13.21 14.37
N LYS A 29 -4.87 -13.64 15.43
CA LYS A 29 -3.92 -14.75 15.38
C LYS A 29 -4.58 -16.07 15.01
N GLU A 30 -5.75 -16.37 15.57
CA GLU A 30 -6.51 -17.57 15.25
C GLU A 30 -6.89 -17.60 13.76
N ILE A 31 -7.49 -16.51 13.26
CA ILE A 31 -7.92 -16.37 11.85
C ILE A 31 -6.74 -16.54 10.90
N LEU A 32 -5.67 -15.77 11.11
CA LEU A 32 -4.50 -15.78 10.23
C LEU A 32 -3.74 -17.11 10.30
N THR A 33 -3.67 -17.75 11.47
CA THR A 33 -3.06 -19.09 11.60
C THR A 33 -3.87 -20.14 10.85
N ALA A 34 -5.20 -20.09 10.93
CA ALA A 34 -6.07 -20.99 10.17
C ALA A 34 -5.92 -20.77 8.66
N ALA A 35 -5.88 -19.52 8.20
CA ALA A 35 -5.66 -19.19 6.80
C ALA A 35 -4.31 -19.69 6.29
N LYS A 36 -3.25 -19.50 7.09
CA LYS A 36 -1.89 -19.98 6.76
C LYS A 36 -1.83 -21.49 6.61
N LYS A 37 -2.50 -22.24 7.49
CA LYS A 37 -2.61 -23.72 7.39
C LYS A 37 -3.29 -24.18 6.11
N LEU A 38 -4.15 -23.34 5.53
CA LEU A 38 -4.85 -23.60 4.26
C LEU A 38 -4.07 -23.10 3.03
N GLY A 39 -2.85 -22.59 3.21
CA GLY A 39 -1.98 -22.14 2.11
C GLY A 39 -2.24 -20.72 1.62
N LEU A 40 -3.07 -19.93 2.30
CA LEU A 40 -3.25 -18.52 1.99
C LEU A 40 -2.06 -17.71 2.51
N ARG A 41 -1.64 -16.70 1.73
CA ARG A 41 -0.69 -15.69 2.20
C ARG A 41 -1.40 -14.75 3.18
N LEU A 42 -0.66 -14.10 4.06
CA LEU A 42 -1.25 -13.28 5.13
C LEU A 42 -1.01 -11.79 4.89
N ARG A 43 -2.01 -10.99 5.22
CA ARG A 43 -1.98 -9.54 5.38
C ARG A 43 -2.70 -9.19 6.69
N ILE A 44 -2.49 -7.99 7.19
CA ILE A 44 -3.15 -7.52 8.41
C ILE A 44 -3.27 -6.00 8.38
N HIS A 45 -4.48 -5.49 8.56
CA HIS A 45 -4.70 -4.09 8.92
C HIS A 45 -4.34 -3.95 10.40
N ALA A 46 -3.30 -3.18 10.67
CA ALA A 46 -2.60 -3.16 11.95
C ALA A 46 -2.40 -1.74 12.47
N ASP A 47 -2.66 -1.57 13.75
CA ASP A 47 -2.29 -0.41 14.54
C ASP A 47 -2.77 0.95 13.95
N GLN A 48 -3.99 0.98 13.39
CA GLN A 48 -4.54 2.16 12.71
C GLN A 48 -4.98 3.24 13.70
N MET A 49 -5.78 2.85 14.70
CA MET A 49 -6.36 3.76 15.68
C MET A 49 -5.69 3.61 17.04
N THR A 50 -5.30 2.38 17.42
CA THR A 50 -4.55 2.09 18.64
C THR A 50 -3.33 1.21 18.34
N ASN A 51 -2.30 1.23 19.19
CA ASN A 51 -1.21 0.26 19.08
C ASN A 51 -1.66 -1.07 19.70
N SER A 52 -2.43 -1.85 18.93
CA SER A 52 -2.94 -3.16 19.35
C SER A 52 -1.86 -4.24 19.33
N GLY A 53 -0.72 -3.99 18.67
CA GLY A 53 0.36 -4.97 18.50
C GLY A 53 0.26 -5.73 17.17
N GLY A 54 -0.54 -5.23 16.22
CA GLY A 54 -0.78 -5.88 14.93
C GLY A 54 0.50 -6.03 14.11
N ALA A 55 1.39 -5.03 14.12
CA ALA A 55 2.69 -5.12 13.43
C ALA A 55 3.58 -6.26 13.99
N LYS A 56 3.52 -6.51 15.30
CA LYS A 56 4.28 -7.60 15.96
C LYS A 56 3.68 -8.96 15.62
N LEU A 57 2.36 -9.06 15.59
CA LEU A 57 1.66 -10.28 15.15
C LEU A 57 1.95 -10.59 13.67
N ALA A 58 1.97 -9.56 12.81
CA ALA A 58 2.36 -9.69 11.40
C ALA A 58 3.75 -10.33 11.29
N ALA A 59 4.71 -9.85 12.09
CA ALA A 59 6.07 -10.39 12.13
C ALA A 59 6.12 -11.84 12.66
N GLU A 60 5.40 -12.13 13.75
CA GLU A 60 5.30 -13.49 14.32
C GLU A 60 4.80 -14.50 13.28
N LEU A 61 3.74 -14.14 12.56
CA LEU A 61 3.13 -15.02 11.57
C LEU A 61 3.81 -14.96 10.20
N LYS A 62 4.85 -14.14 10.03
CA LYS A 62 5.52 -13.87 8.75
C LYS A 62 4.52 -13.48 7.67
N ALA A 63 3.66 -12.52 7.99
CA ALA A 63 2.74 -11.93 7.04
C ALA A 63 3.49 -11.24 5.90
N THR A 64 2.84 -11.10 4.76
CA THR A 64 3.42 -10.39 3.61
C THR A 64 3.43 -8.89 3.86
N THR A 65 2.32 -8.36 4.40
CA THR A 65 2.19 -6.94 4.72
C THR A 65 1.58 -6.73 6.10
N ALA A 66 1.86 -5.56 6.66
CA ALA A 66 1.07 -4.93 7.71
C ALA A 66 0.67 -3.54 7.20
N ASP A 67 -0.60 -3.22 7.29
CA ASP A 67 -1.23 -2.11 6.59
C ASP A 67 -1.73 -1.09 7.63
N HIS A 68 -1.83 0.20 7.29
CA HIS A 68 -2.10 1.35 8.19
C HIS A 68 -0.89 1.84 9.00
N LEU A 69 -0.65 1.30 10.20
CA LEU A 69 0.54 1.52 11.04
C LEU A 69 0.72 2.94 11.64
N GLU A 70 -0.33 3.74 11.74
CA GLU A 70 -0.32 5.09 12.32
C GLU A 70 0.14 5.09 13.79
N LYS A 71 -0.23 4.05 14.55
CA LYS A 71 0.10 3.90 15.98
C LYS A 71 1.21 2.90 16.27
N THR A 72 1.78 2.24 15.26
CA THR A 72 2.85 1.27 15.47
C THR A 72 4.07 1.92 16.13
N ASP A 73 4.58 1.28 17.19
CA ASP A 73 5.79 1.70 17.92
C ASP A 73 7.11 1.20 17.29
N GLU A 74 8.25 1.68 17.80
CA GLU A 74 9.60 1.30 17.33
C GLU A 74 9.82 -0.21 17.36
N ARG A 75 9.24 -0.90 18.35
CA ARG A 75 9.35 -2.35 18.48
C ARG A 75 8.59 -3.06 17.37
N GLY A 76 7.44 -2.53 16.95
CA GLY A 76 6.67 -3.01 15.80
C GLY A 76 7.43 -2.82 14.49
N ILE A 77 8.04 -1.65 14.27
CA ILE A 77 8.91 -1.38 13.11
C ILE A 77 10.08 -2.37 13.07
N ALA A 78 10.78 -2.56 14.18
CA ALA A 78 11.88 -3.52 14.28
C ALA A 78 11.44 -4.96 14.02
N ALA A 79 10.27 -5.36 14.54
CA ALA A 79 9.71 -6.69 14.31
C ALA A 79 9.41 -6.92 12.82
N MET A 80 8.74 -5.97 12.16
CA MET A 80 8.47 -6.04 10.72
C MET A 80 9.76 -6.16 9.91
N LYS A 81 10.79 -5.37 10.25
CA LYS A 81 12.08 -5.41 9.57
C LYS A 81 12.75 -6.77 9.68
N SER A 82 12.78 -7.34 10.89
CA SER A 82 13.34 -8.66 11.17
C SER A 82 12.62 -9.77 10.38
N ALA A 83 11.28 -9.72 10.35
CA ALA A 83 10.45 -10.72 9.69
C ALA A 83 10.25 -10.49 8.18
N ARG A 84 10.77 -9.38 7.62
CA ARG A 84 10.57 -8.94 6.23
C ARG A 84 9.10 -8.70 5.87
N VAL A 85 8.32 -8.21 6.83
CA VAL A 85 6.94 -7.73 6.59
C VAL A 85 7.03 -6.36 5.95
N GLN A 86 6.32 -6.15 4.83
CA GLN A 86 6.33 -4.85 4.14
C GLN A 86 5.23 -3.94 4.71
N PRO A 87 5.57 -2.72 5.16
CA PRO A 87 4.58 -1.77 5.66
C PRO A 87 3.82 -1.13 4.48
N VAL A 88 2.49 -1.24 4.49
CA VAL A 88 1.59 -0.58 3.52
C VAL A 88 0.95 0.60 4.21
N LEU A 89 1.33 1.80 3.80
CA LEU A 89 0.90 3.05 4.43
C LEU A 89 -0.23 3.66 3.60
N LEU A 90 -1.29 4.06 4.28
CA LEU A 90 -2.58 4.42 3.68
C LEU A 90 -2.93 5.88 4.00
N PRO A 91 -2.23 6.87 3.43
CA PRO A 91 -2.39 8.27 3.81
C PRO A 91 -3.79 8.82 3.52
N GLY A 92 -4.50 8.26 2.54
CA GLY A 92 -5.88 8.64 2.21
C GLY A 92 -6.83 8.44 3.39
N SER A 93 -6.66 7.37 4.17
CA SER A 93 -7.51 7.11 5.34
C SER A 93 -7.28 8.13 6.44
N VAL A 94 -6.02 8.49 6.69
CA VAL A 94 -5.66 9.51 7.69
C VAL A 94 -6.30 10.85 7.33
N TYR A 95 -6.20 11.24 6.05
CA TYR A 95 -6.78 12.48 5.52
C TYR A 95 -8.30 12.51 5.68
N ALA A 96 -9.00 11.49 5.17
CA ALA A 96 -10.46 11.50 5.14
C ALA A 96 -11.09 11.32 6.54
N LEU A 97 -10.38 10.69 7.48
CA LEU A 97 -10.78 10.66 8.90
C LEU A 97 -10.48 11.99 9.64
N GLY A 98 -9.91 13.00 8.99
CA GLY A 98 -9.54 14.27 9.61
C GLY A 98 -8.43 14.15 10.66
N SER A 99 -7.65 13.07 10.61
CA SER A 99 -6.55 12.80 11.54
C SER A 99 -5.28 13.53 11.09
N THR A 100 -4.43 13.86 12.07
CA THR A 100 -3.08 14.39 11.83
C THR A 100 -1.98 13.36 12.13
N CYS A 101 -2.37 12.17 12.59
CA CYS A 101 -1.45 11.10 12.98
C CYS A 101 -1.15 10.21 11.77
N TYR A 102 -0.22 10.62 10.93
CA TYR A 102 0.25 9.80 9.81
C TYR A 102 1.27 8.73 10.27
N PRO A 103 1.41 7.60 9.54
CA PRO A 103 2.40 6.59 9.86
C PRO A 103 3.83 7.13 9.74
N ARG A 104 4.75 6.59 10.55
CA ARG A 104 6.16 7.02 10.66
C ARG A 104 7.01 6.54 9.47
N ALA A 105 6.64 6.94 8.25
CA ALA A 105 7.26 6.46 7.01
C ALA A 105 8.77 6.72 6.94
N ARG A 106 9.21 7.91 7.33
CA ARG A 106 10.64 8.28 7.34
C ARG A 106 11.46 7.30 8.20
N GLU A 107 10.99 7.00 9.40
CA GLU A 107 11.64 6.05 10.31
C GLU A 107 11.64 4.62 9.75
N MET A 108 10.53 4.18 9.15
CA MET A 108 10.46 2.86 8.49
C MET A 108 11.46 2.73 7.33
N ILE A 109 11.58 3.77 6.50
CA ILE A 109 12.52 3.81 5.37
C ILE A 109 13.97 3.81 5.87
N GLU A 110 14.29 4.61 6.89
CA GLU A 110 15.63 4.66 7.50
C GLU A 110 16.01 3.33 8.18
N ALA A 111 15.02 2.61 8.74
CA ALA A 111 15.19 1.24 9.23
C ALA A 111 15.36 0.20 8.09
N GLY A 112 15.26 0.62 6.83
CA GLY A 112 15.43 -0.20 5.64
C GLY A 112 14.21 -1.06 5.30
N LEU A 113 13.01 -0.68 5.71
CA LEU A 113 11.78 -1.33 5.26
C LEU A 113 11.40 -0.86 3.86
N ALA A 114 10.89 -1.77 3.04
CA ALA A 114 10.33 -1.45 1.73
C ALA A 114 8.87 -0.96 1.90
N VAL A 115 8.71 0.33 2.20
CA VAL A 115 7.41 0.99 2.34
C VAL A 115 6.60 0.95 1.05
N VAL A 116 5.29 0.74 1.19
CA VAL A 116 4.31 0.72 0.11
C VAL A 116 3.27 1.81 0.34
N ILE A 117 2.81 2.45 -0.73
CA ILE A 117 1.71 3.43 -0.70
C ILE A 117 0.56 2.88 -1.52
N ALA A 118 -0.65 2.92 -0.96
CA ALA A 118 -1.89 2.57 -1.64
C ALA A 118 -3.02 3.56 -1.28
N THR A 119 -4.09 3.54 -2.07
CA THR A 119 -5.25 4.42 -1.87
C THR A 119 -6.11 4.02 -0.69
N ASP A 120 -6.09 2.74 -0.30
CA ASP A 120 -7.12 2.16 0.58
C ASP A 120 -8.54 2.42 0.03
N PHE A 121 -8.73 2.44 -1.30
CA PHE A 121 -10.00 2.92 -1.86
C PHE A 121 -11.21 2.15 -1.32
N ASN A 122 -12.00 2.80 -0.46
CA ASN A 122 -13.13 2.22 0.23
C ASN A 122 -14.15 3.32 0.61
N PRO A 123 -15.43 2.96 0.84
CA PRO A 123 -16.49 3.96 1.05
C PRO A 123 -16.45 4.63 2.43
N GLY A 124 -15.76 4.06 3.41
CA GLY A 124 -15.81 4.50 4.80
C GLY A 124 -14.68 5.45 5.19
N SER A 125 -13.43 5.03 4.99
CA SER A 125 -12.25 5.74 5.48
C SER A 125 -11.41 6.38 4.39
N SER A 126 -11.43 5.92 3.14
CA SER A 126 -10.64 6.52 2.05
C SER A 126 -11.41 6.51 0.71
N PRO A 127 -12.40 7.41 0.53
CA PRO A 127 -13.26 7.44 -0.65
C PRO A 127 -12.59 8.14 -1.85
N SER A 128 -11.32 7.86 -2.11
CA SER A 128 -10.56 8.42 -3.24
C SER A 128 -9.75 7.33 -3.97
N PRO A 129 -9.97 7.12 -5.28
CA PRO A 129 -9.15 6.21 -6.08
C PRO A 129 -7.84 6.85 -6.58
N SER A 130 -7.54 8.09 -6.19
CA SER A 130 -6.47 8.88 -6.78
C SER A 130 -5.09 8.54 -6.21
N MET A 131 -4.28 7.79 -6.97
CA MET A 131 -2.86 7.60 -6.64
C MET A 131 -2.05 8.90 -6.59
N PRO A 132 -2.21 9.88 -7.50
CA PRO A 132 -1.51 11.17 -7.40
C PRO A 132 -1.76 11.89 -6.07
N MET A 133 -3.01 11.82 -5.55
CA MET A 133 -3.32 12.32 -4.22
C MET A 133 -2.54 11.59 -3.12
N MET A 134 -2.43 10.25 -3.20
CA MET A 134 -1.64 9.47 -2.23
C MET A 134 -0.15 9.80 -2.28
N LEU A 135 0.40 10.03 -3.47
CA LEU A 135 1.81 10.46 -3.64
C LEU A 135 2.04 11.83 -3.00
N SER A 136 1.11 12.76 -3.19
CA SER A 136 1.18 14.10 -2.58
C SER A 136 1.10 14.03 -1.06
N LEU A 137 0.17 13.24 -0.50
CA LEU A 137 0.08 13.05 0.95
C LEU A 137 1.33 12.36 1.51
N ALA A 138 1.86 11.34 0.83
CA ALA A 138 3.09 10.68 1.23
C ALA A 138 4.28 11.65 1.30
N CYS A 139 4.40 12.56 0.32
CA CYS A 139 5.47 13.55 0.31
C CYS A 139 5.26 14.65 1.36
N THR A 140 4.06 15.21 1.44
CA THR A 140 3.78 16.39 2.27
C THR A 140 3.55 16.06 3.75
N GLN A 141 2.91 14.92 4.05
CA GLN A 141 2.51 14.56 5.41
C GLN A 141 3.46 13.52 6.04
N MET A 142 4.01 12.62 5.23
CA MET A 142 4.86 11.52 5.70
C MET A 142 6.35 11.72 5.42
N ARG A 143 6.72 12.89 4.88
CA ARG A 143 8.10 13.31 4.57
C ARG A 143 8.84 12.35 3.65
N MET A 144 8.14 11.70 2.73
CA MET A 144 8.76 10.93 1.66
C MET A 144 9.26 11.86 0.56
N SER A 145 10.33 11.49 -0.12
CA SER A 145 10.70 12.10 -1.39
C SER A 145 9.78 11.59 -2.50
N PRO A 146 9.62 12.34 -3.62
CA PRO A 146 8.85 11.87 -4.77
C PRO A 146 9.35 10.52 -5.31
N ALA A 147 10.67 10.27 -5.28
CA ALA A 147 11.26 9.02 -5.71
C ALA A 147 10.89 7.84 -4.79
N GLU A 148 10.90 8.04 -3.48
CA GLU A 148 10.45 7.03 -2.52
C GLU A 148 8.96 6.74 -2.67
N ALA A 149 8.12 7.78 -2.86
CA ALA A 149 6.68 7.61 -3.04
C ALA A 149 6.34 6.86 -4.35
N LEU A 150 7.05 7.17 -5.45
CA LEU A 150 6.90 6.45 -6.71
C LEU A 150 7.36 4.99 -6.59
N THR A 151 8.50 4.74 -5.93
CA THR A 151 9.00 3.38 -5.67
C THR A 151 8.02 2.58 -4.81
N ALA A 152 7.46 3.21 -3.77
CA ALA A 152 6.49 2.62 -2.86
C ALA A 152 5.17 2.23 -3.55
N SER A 153 4.77 2.95 -4.59
CA SER A 153 3.52 2.74 -5.34
C SER A 153 3.69 1.90 -6.62
N THR A 154 4.92 1.49 -6.94
CA THR A 154 5.21 0.71 -8.16
C THR A 154 5.87 -0.63 -7.79
N ILE A 155 7.20 -0.67 -7.71
CA ILE A 155 7.95 -1.90 -7.54
C ILE A 155 7.70 -2.52 -6.16
N ASN A 156 7.66 -1.72 -5.08
CA ASN A 156 7.42 -2.27 -3.74
C ASN A 156 6.02 -2.90 -3.65
N ALA A 157 5.01 -2.24 -4.19
CA ALA A 157 3.64 -2.75 -4.26
C ALA A 157 3.57 -4.07 -5.02
N ALA A 158 4.26 -4.17 -6.17
CA ALA A 158 4.34 -5.40 -6.97
C ALA A 158 4.94 -6.58 -6.17
N TYR A 159 5.97 -6.32 -5.36
CA TYR A 159 6.56 -7.35 -4.50
C TYR A 159 5.58 -7.86 -3.43
N THR A 160 4.76 -7.00 -2.81
CA THR A 160 3.75 -7.46 -1.84
C THR A 160 2.72 -8.41 -2.45
N LEU A 161 2.46 -8.27 -3.75
CA LEU A 161 1.51 -9.12 -4.48
C LEU A 161 2.18 -10.42 -4.98
N GLY A 162 3.49 -10.56 -4.82
CA GLY A 162 4.27 -11.66 -5.40
C GLY A 162 4.32 -11.56 -6.92
N ARG A 163 4.51 -10.35 -7.44
CA ARG A 163 4.55 -10.04 -8.88
C ARG A 163 5.71 -9.10 -9.26
N GLY A 164 6.66 -8.85 -8.35
CA GLY A 164 7.80 -7.94 -8.60
C GLY A 164 8.76 -8.41 -9.71
N ASP A 165 8.71 -9.68 -10.08
CA ASP A 165 9.38 -10.29 -11.23
C ASP A 165 8.67 -10.01 -12.57
N LYS A 166 7.42 -9.56 -12.54
CA LYS A 166 6.55 -9.41 -13.73
C LYS A 166 6.12 -7.97 -14.01
N ILE A 167 5.92 -7.17 -12.96
CA ILE A 167 5.40 -5.79 -13.04
C ILE A 167 6.08 -4.89 -12.00
N GLY A 168 5.76 -3.59 -12.03
CA GLY A 168 6.22 -2.60 -11.06
C GLY A 168 7.46 -1.82 -11.50
N SER A 169 8.07 -2.18 -12.63
CA SER A 169 9.20 -1.47 -13.24
C SER A 169 9.28 -1.73 -14.74
N LEU A 170 10.01 -0.88 -15.46
CA LEU A 170 10.27 -1.00 -16.89
C LEU A 170 11.61 -1.69 -17.11
N GLU A 171 11.58 -3.02 -17.20
CA GLU A 171 12.76 -3.86 -17.41
C GLU A 171 12.49 -4.90 -18.51
N PRO A 172 13.48 -5.26 -19.34
CA PRO A 172 13.33 -6.34 -20.31
C PRO A 172 12.82 -7.63 -19.67
N GLY A 173 11.81 -8.25 -20.29
CA GLY A 173 11.19 -9.49 -19.81
C GLY A 173 9.97 -9.29 -18.90
N LYS A 174 9.73 -8.10 -18.36
CA LYS A 174 8.50 -7.77 -17.62
C LYS A 174 7.34 -7.45 -18.56
N LEU A 175 6.12 -7.47 -18.02
CA LEU A 175 4.93 -7.06 -18.78
C LEU A 175 5.00 -5.56 -19.09
N ALA A 176 4.65 -5.19 -20.32
CA ALA A 176 4.56 -3.80 -20.76
C ALA A 176 3.32 -3.10 -20.18
N ASN A 177 3.29 -2.94 -18.85
CA ASN A 177 2.30 -2.18 -18.10
C ASN A 177 2.93 -0.85 -17.70
N PHE A 178 2.50 0.25 -18.31
CA PHE A 178 3.08 1.56 -18.06
C PHE A 178 2.08 2.68 -18.35
N SER A 179 2.34 3.84 -17.79
CA SER A 179 1.57 5.05 -18.04
C SER A 179 2.48 6.12 -18.58
N ILE A 180 1.99 6.89 -19.55
CA ILE A 180 2.60 8.13 -20.01
C ILE A 180 1.91 9.26 -19.27
N PHE A 181 2.69 10.19 -18.73
CA PHE A 181 2.20 11.35 -18.00
C PHE A 181 2.56 12.64 -18.75
N ASP A 182 1.65 13.61 -18.73
CA ASP A 182 1.91 14.99 -19.17
C ASP A 182 2.63 15.75 -18.05
N CYS A 183 3.94 15.55 -17.95
CA CYS A 183 4.81 16.24 -16.99
C CYS A 183 6.20 16.48 -17.60
N GLU A 184 6.87 17.55 -17.18
CA GLU A 184 8.27 17.80 -17.56
C GLU A 184 9.24 17.06 -16.64
N ASP A 185 8.84 16.82 -15.39
CA ASP A 185 9.61 16.09 -14.38
C ASP A 185 8.75 15.14 -13.55
N TYR A 186 9.27 13.95 -13.23
CA TYR A 186 8.52 12.94 -12.44
C TYR A 186 8.07 13.43 -11.06
N ARG A 187 8.75 14.44 -10.48
CA ARG A 187 8.39 15.04 -9.20
C ARG A 187 7.02 15.72 -9.26
N GLU A 188 6.57 16.12 -10.45
CA GLU A 188 5.24 16.70 -10.67
C GLU A 188 4.10 15.74 -10.32
N LEU A 189 4.34 14.42 -10.42
CA LEU A 189 3.34 13.39 -10.09
C LEU A 189 2.90 13.42 -8.62
N ALA A 190 3.78 13.84 -7.72
CA ALA A 190 3.47 14.04 -6.30
C ALA A 190 3.12 15.49 -5.96
N TYR A 191 3.41 16.44 -6.87
CA TYR A 191 3.16 17.86 -6.66
C TYR A 191 1.72 18.24 -6.99
N TRP A 192 1.24 17.94 -8.20
CA TRP A 192 -0.13 18.24 -8.60
C TRP A 192 -1.09 17.17 -8.07
N PHE A 193 -1.71 17.47 -6.93
CA PHE A 193 -2.70 16.62 -6.30
C PHE A 193 -4.13 16.96 -6.75
N GLY A 194 -5.05 16.01 -6.60
CA GLY A 194 -6.48 16.22 -6.85
C GLY A 194 -6.95 15.95 -8.28
N PHE A 195 -6.05 15.73 -9.24
CA PHE A 195 -6.38 15.27 -10.59
C PHE A 195 -5.28 14.37 -11.16
N SER A 196 -5.59 13.65 -12.26
CA SER A 196 -4.63 12.78 -12.93
C SER A 196 -3.88 13.53 -14.03
N GLN A 197 -2.56 13.36 -14.06
CA GLN A 197 -1.69 13.81 -15.16
C GLN A 197 -1.46 12.72 -16.21
N ALA A 198 -2.08 11.54 -16.06
CA ALA A 198 -1.91 10.47 -17.02
C ALA A 198 -2.45 10.91 -18.39
N ASP A 199 -1.64 10.80 -19.44
CA ASP A 199 -2.04 11.00 -20.83
C ASP A 199 -2.60 9.70 -21.41
N SER A 200 -1.87 8.59 -21.20
CA SER A 200 -2.25 7.27 -21.70
C SER A 200 -1.76 6.15 -20.80
N VAL A 201 -2.50 5.05 -20.77
CA VAL A 201 -2.18 3.85 -19.98
C VAL A 201 -2.12 2.65 -20.90
N TYR A 202 -1.08 1.85 -20.73
CA TYR A 202 -0.82 0.64 -21.47
C TYR A 202 -0.85 -0.56 -20.53
N VAL A 203 -1.53 -1.61 -20.98
CA VAL A 203 -1.63 -2.89 -20.27
C VAL A 203 -1.18 -3.97 -21.26
N ARG A 204 -0.09 -4.67 -20.93
CA ARG A 204 0.54 -5.69 -21.79
C ARG A 204 0.89 -5.15 -23.19
N GLY A 205 1.28 -3.89 -23.27
CA GLY A 205 1.65 -3.21 -24.53
C GLY A 205 0.46 -2.66 -25.31
N GLU A 206 -0.78 -2.95 -24.91
CA GLU A 206 -1.98 -2.41 -25.53
C GLU A 206 -2.45 -1.15 -24.81
N ARG A 207 -2.77 -0.09 -25.56
CA ARG A 207 -3.30 1.14 -24.98
C ARG A 207 -4.73 0.89 -24.49
N GLY A 208 -4.90 0.83 -23.17
CA GLY A 208 -6.20 0.59 -22.52
C GLY A 208 -6.95 1.87 -22.16
N TRP A 209 -6.27 3.02 -22.11
CA TRP A 209 -6.88 4.31 -21.82
C TRP A 209 -6.07 5.45 -22.43
N SER A 210 -6.77 6.53 -22.79
CA SER A 210 -6.19 7.82 -23.19
C SER A 210 -7.10 8.95 -22.71
N GLY A 211 -6.52 10.01 -22.14
CA GLY A 211 -7.27 11.19 -21.76
C GLY A 211 -6.38 12.25 -21.11
N GLY A 212 -6.01 13.29 -21.85
CA GLY A 212 -5.41 14.49 -21.26
C GLY A 212 -6.50 15.44 -20.75
N LEU A 213 -6.46 15.81 -19.47
CA LEU A 213 -7.13 17.02 -18.97
C LEU A 213 -6.10 18.15 -18.90
N ARG A 214 -6.07 18.99 -19.92
CA ARG A 214 -5.80 20.42 -19.72
C ARG A 214 -6.97 21.22 -20.30
N PRO A 215 -7.61 22.12 -19.53
CA PRO A 215 -7.92 23.42 -20.11
C PRO A 215 -6.58 24.02 -20.56
N SER A 216 -6.45 24.39 -21.82
CA SER A 216 -5.21 24.97 -22.33
C SER A 216 -4.80 26.18 -21.47
N ALA A 217 -3.73 26.07 -20.70
CA ALA A 217 -2.91 27.24 -20.37
C ALA A 217 -2.03 27.53 -21.60
N LYS A 218 -2.66 28.00 -22.68
CA LYS A 218 -1.94 28.69 -23.76
C LYS A 218 -2.08 30.19 -23.46
N ASN A 219 -0.95 30.76 -23.03
CA ASN A 219 -0.59 32.18 -22.93
C ASN A 219 -1.51 33.10 -22.14
#